data_AF-A0A3P5ZVK3-F1
#
_entry.id   AF-A0A3P5ZVK3-F1
#
_cell.length_a   1.000
_cell.length_b   1.000
_cell.length_c   1.000
_cell.angle_alpha   90.00
_cell.angle_beta   90.00
_cell.angle_gamma   90.00
#
_symmetry.space_group_name_H-M   'P 1'
#
loop_
_entity.id
_entity.type
_entity.pdbx_description
1 polymer ?
#
loop_
_entity_poly.entity_id
_entity_poly.type
_entity_poly.pdbx_seq_one_letter_code
_entity_poly.pdbx_strand_id
1 'polypeptide(L)'
;MPCLNISTNVSLDGVDTSSILSEATSSVAKIIGKPENYVMIVLKGSVPMAFGGTEDPAAYGELVSIGGLNPDVNKQLSAAVSAIIETKLSVPKSRFFLKFYDTKASLFPLSLSLSLSAHQSQEYAQCLHALHQHY
;
A
#
# COMPACT_ATOMS: atom_id res chain seq x y z
N MET A 1 -0.58 -5.35 8.39
CA MET A 1 -1.53 -5.35 7.28
C MET A 1 -1.07 -4.33 6.23
N PRO A 2 -0.04 -4.66 5.44
CA PRO A 2 0.39 -3.82 4.33
C PRO A 2 -0.57 -3.96 3.13
N CYS A 3 -0.89 -2.86 2.47
CA CYS A 3 -1.59 -2.84 1.20
C CYS A 3 -0.78 -2.03 0.19
N LEU A 4 -0.29 -2.68 -0.87
CA LEU A 4 0.44 -2.06 -1.97
C LEU A 4 -0.48 -1.92 -3.18
N ASN A 5 -0.79 -0.69 -3.58
CA ASN A 5 -1.54 -0.38 -4.78
C ASN A 5 -0.59 0.11 -5.86
N ILE A 6 -0.60 -0.52 -7.02
CA ILE A 6 0.26 -0.18 -8.16
C ILE A 6 -0.64 0.15 -9.35
N SER A 7 -0.43 1.32 -9.93
CA SER A 7 -1.06 1.76 -11.18
C SER A 7 0.02 2.01 -12.23
N THR A 8 -0.22 1.62 -13.47
CA THR A 8 0.70 1.81 -14.61
C THR A 8 -0.09 2.10 -15.88
N ASN A 9 0.51 2.85 -16.81
CA ASN A 9 -0.03 3.02 -18.17
C ASN A 9 0.24 1.81 -19.08
N VAL A 10 1.09 0.88 -18.67
CA VAL A 10 1.38 -0.35 -19.41
C VAL A 10 0.13 -1.25 -19.44
N SER A 11 -0.20 -1.80 -20.61
CA SER A 11 -1.23 -2.84 -20.72
C SER A 11 -0.74 -4.13 -20.08
N LEU A 12 -1.62 -4.80 -19.34
CA LEU A 12 -1.33 -6.08 -18.69
C LEU A 12 -1.73 -7.28 -19.54
N ASP A 13 -2.20 -7.06 -20.77
CA ASP A 13 -2.55 -8.14 -21.69
C ASP A 13 -1.32 -8.98 -22.02
N GLY A 14 -1.40 -10.29 -21.77
CA GLY A 14 -0.28 -11.22 -21.97
C GLY A 14 0.84 -11.12 -20.90
N VAL A 15 0.70 -10.26 -19.89
CA VAL A 15 1.62 -10.19 -18.76
C VAL A 15 1.25 -11.24 -17.71
N ASP A 16 2.25 -11.95 -17.17
CA ASP A 16 2.07 -12.85 -16.02
C ASP A 16 1.89 -12.04 -14.72
N THR A 17 0.67 -11.53 -14.53
CA THR A 17 0.27 -10.74 -13.36
C THR A 17 0.35 -11.54 -12.06
N SER A 18 0.12 -12.85 -12.10
CA SER A 18 0.24 -13.74 -10.93
C SER A 18 1.67 -13.74 -10.39
N SER A 19 2.68 -13.77 -11.26
CA SER A 19 4.08 -13.69 -10.82
C SER A 19 4.40 -12.34 -10.16
N ILE A 20 3.88 -11.23 -10.70
CA ILE A 20 4.06 -9.89 -10.11
C ILE A 20 3.44 -9.82 -8.72
N LEU A 21 2.19 -10.27 -8.60
CA LEU A 21 1.43 -10.24 -7.34
C LEU A 21 2.13 -11.11 -6.28
N SER A 22 2.57 -12.32 -6.63
CA SER A 22 3.26 -13.22 -5.71
C SER A 22 4.62 -12.66 -5.27
N GLU A 23 5.44 -12.17 -6.20
CA GLU A 23 6.78 -11.65 -5.89
C GLU A 23 6.71 -10.37 -5.06
N ALA A 24 5.76 -9.48 -5.36
CA ALA A 24 5.48 -8.29 -4.56
C ALA A 24 4.98 -8.64 -3.16
N THR A 25 4.10 -9.64 -3.03
CA THR A 25 3.60 -10.14 -1.74
C THR A 25 4.75 -10.59 -0.85
N SER A 26 5.60 -11.49 -1.35
CA SER A 26 6.74 -12.02 -0.59
C SER A 26 7.76 -10.94 -0.24
N SER A 27 8.05 -10.02 -1.17
CA SER A 27 8.99 -8.91 -0.92
C SER A 27 8.47 -7.96 0.16
N VAL A 28 7.21 -7.54 0.07
CA VAL A 28 6.58 -6.64 1.05
C VAL A 28 6.50 -7.30 2.42
N ALA A 29 6.07 -8.56 2.49
CA ALA A 29 5.99 -9.33 3.73
C ALA A 29 7.35 -9.43 4.42
N LYS A 30 8.38 -9.84 3.67
CA LYS A 30 9.74 -10.03 4.17
C LYS A 30 10.35 -8.73 4.68
N ILE A 31 10.24 -7.64 3.91
CA ILE A 31 10.90 -6.37 4.25
C ILE A 31 10.21 -5.68 5.44
N ILE A 32 8.88 -5.72 5.52
CA ILE A 32 8.14 -5.12 6.65
C ILE A 32 8.16 -6.03 7.89
N GLY A 33 8.44 -7.33 7.72
CA GLY A 33 8.42 -8.31 8.81
C GLY A 33 7.00 -8.68 9.23
N LYS A 34 6.07 -8.77 8.27
CA LYS A 34 4.67 -9.18 8.53
C LYS A 34 4.34 -10.44 7.73
N PRO A 35 3.49 -11.34 8.25
CA PRO A 35 3.10 -12.54 7.53
C PRO A 35 2.42 -12.22 6.18
N GLU A 36 2.68 -13.03 5.16
CA GLU A 36 2.14 -12.84 3.81
C GLU A 36 0.61 -12.81 3.77
N ASN A 37 -0.07 -13.57 4.63
CA ASN A 37 -1.53 -13.59 4.72
C ASN A 37 -2.17 -12.26 5.18
N TYR A 38 -1.37 -11.28 5.62
CA TYR A 38 -1.80 -9.92 5.92
C TYR A 38 -1.40 -8.89 4.86
N VAL A 39 -0.80 -9.33 3.75
CA VAL A 39 -0.35 -8.46 2.66
C VAL A 39 -1.39 -8.51 1.54
N MET A 40 -1.81 -7.33 1.11
CA MET A 40 -2.67 -7.16 -0.06
C MET A 40 -1.89 -6.42 -1.15
N ILE A 41 -1.93 -6.93 -2.38
CA ILE A 41 -1.35 -6.28 -3.55
C ILE A 41 -2.47 -6.02 -4.55
N VAL A 42 -2.53 -4.81 -5.09
CA VAL A 42 -3.44 -4.42 -6.17
C VAL A 42 -2.59 -3.94 -7.34
N LEU A 43 -2.82 -4.48 -8.54
CA LEU A 43 -2.15 -4.07 -9.78
C LEU A 43 -3.19 -3.62 -10.79
N LYS A 44 -3.03 -2.38 -11.29
CA LYS A 44 -3.92 -1.76 -12.29
C LYS A 44 -3.10 -1.36 -13.52
N GLY A 45 -3.44 -1.97 -14.64
CA GLY A 45 -2.88 -1.64 -15.95
C GLY A 45 -3.72 -0.64 -16.73
N SER A 46 -3.18 -0.19 -17.85
CA SER A 46 -3.89 0.66 -18.82
C SER A 46 -4.51 1.92 -18.19
N VAL A 47 -3.87 2.44 -17.14
CA VAL A 47 -4.30 3.68 -16.48
C VAL A 47 -3.67 4.87 -17.22
N PRO A 48 -4.44 5.85 -17.72
CA PRO A 48 -3.88 7.05 -18.33
C PRO A 48 -2.89 7.73 -17.37
N MET A 49 -1.63 7.85 -17.80
CA MET A 49 -0.54 8.35 -16.98
C MET A 49 0.49 9.05 -17.85
N ALA A 50 0.94 10.23 -17.40
CA ALA A 50 2.08 10.94 -17.94
C ALA A 50 3.09 11.21 -16.83
N PHE A 51 4.38 11.05 -17.13
CA PHE A 51 5.49 11.36 -16.23
C PHE A 51 6.49 12.24 -16.96
N GLY A 52 6.78 13.42 -16.40
CA GLY A 52 7.64 14.41 -17.06
C GLY A 52 7.07 14.96 -18.37
N GLY A 53 5.74 14.92 -18.54
CA GLY A 53 5.05 15.38 -19.75
C GLY A 53 4.97 14.36 -20.89
N THR A 54 5.49 13.14 -20.72
CA THR A 54 5.38 12.05 -21.70
C THR A 54 4.57 10.87 -21.18
N GLU A 55 3.91 10.16 -22.10
CA GLU A 55 3.13 8.94 -21.82
C GLU A 55 3.96 7.65 -21.97
N ASP A 56 5.29 7.75 -22.02
CA ASP A 56 6.17 6.57 -21.99
C ASP A 56 5.92 5.75 -20.71
N PRO A 57 6.24 4.43 -20.70
CA PRO A 57 5.98 3.54 -19.57
C PRO A 57 6.34 4.16 -18.21
N ALA A 58 5.35 4.24 -17.34
CA ALA A 58 5.45 4.85 -16.02
C ALA A 58 4.53 4.14 -15.03
N ALA A 59 4.89 4.20 -13.75
CA ALA A 59 4.08 3.60 -12.70
C ALA A 59 4.02 4.49 -11.44
N TYR A 60 2.93 4.34 -10.71
CA TYR A 60 2.73 4.97 -9.41
C TYR A 60 2.29 3.92 -8.40
N GLY A 61 2.94 3.90 -7.25
CA GLY A 61 2.67 2.98 -6.16
C GLY A 61 2.28 3.73 -4.89
N GLU A 62 1.37 3.14 -4.12
CA GLU A 62 1.04 3.56 -2.76
C GLU A 62 1.10 2.36 -1.83
N LEU A 63 1.89 2.47 -0.77
CA LEU A 63 1.98 1.45 0.27
C LEU A 63 1.43 2.01 1.58
N VAL A 64 0.33 1.42 2.03
CA VAL A 64 -0.26 1.70 3.35
C VAL A 64 0.07 0.55 4.29
N SER A 65 0.52 0.83 5.51
CA SER A 65 0.71 -0.21 6.52
C SER A 65 0.46 0.32 7.92
N ILE A 66 -0.14 -0.51 8.78
CA ILE A 66 -0.27 -0.24 10.21
C ILE A 66 1.08 -0.48 10.88
N GLY A 67 1.93 0.53 11.02
CA GLY A 67 3.29 0.41 11.54
C GLY A 67 4.25 -0.36 10.62
N GLY A 68 5.53 -0.37 10.97
CA GLY A 68 6.59 -1.10 10.26
C GLY A 68 7.18 -0.36 9.05
N LEU A 69 6.80 0.89 8.83
CA LEU A 69 7.44 1.77 7.85
C LEU A 69 8.40 2.72 8.56
N ASN A 70 9.57 2.92 7.97
CA ASN A 70 10.60 3.86 8.43
C ASN A 70 11.53 4.16 7.24
N PRO A 71 12.46 5.13 7.32
CA PRO A 71 13.31 5.50 6.19
C PRO A 71 14.08 4.34 5.54
N ASP A 72 14.66 3.44 6.35
CA ASP A 72 15.45 2.31 5.85
C ASP A 72 14.57 1.23 5.19
N VAL A 73 13.44 0.90 5.81
CA VAL A 73 12.43 -0.01 5.26
C VAL A 73 11.85 0.55 3.97
N ASN A 74 11.53 1.83 3.92
CA ASN A 74 10.99 2.49 2.73
C ASN A 74 12.00 2.47 1.57
N LYS A 75 13.29 2.64 1.85
CA LYS A 75 14.35 2.50 0.84
C LYS A 75 14.43 1.09 0.28
N GLN A 76 14.37 0.07 1.15
CA GLN A 76 14.38 -1.33 0.74
C GLN A 76 13.13 -1.70 -0.08
N LEU A 77 11.96 -1.25 0.34
CA LEU A 77 10.70 -1.45 -0.38
C LEU A 77 10.72 -0.78 -1.75
N SER A 78 11.19 0.47 -1.83
CA SER A 78 11.32 1.18 -3.10
C SER A 78 12.25 0.44 -4.07
N ALA A 79 13.40 -0.05 -3.57
CA ALA A 79 14.33 -0.83 -4.40
C ALA A 79 13.71 -2.15 -4.88
N ALA A 80 13.07 -2.91 -3.98
CA ALA A 80 12.47 -4.20 -4.32
C ALA A 80 11.30 -4.05 -5.31
N VAL A 81 10.33 -3.17 -5.01
CA VAL A 81 9.15 -2.97 -5.87
C VAL A 81 9.54 -2.40 -7.22
N SER A 82 10.46 -1.41 -7.26
CA SER A 82 10.92 -0.86 -8.54
C SER A 82 11.65 -1.89 -9.41
N ALA A 83 12.37 -2.85 -8.82
CA ALA A 83 13.02 -3.94 -9.55
C ALA A 83 12.01 -4.93 -10.16
N ILE A 84 10.95 -5.27 -9.42
CA ILE A 84 9.84 -6.10 -9.93
C ILE A 84 9.18 -5.39 -11.12
N ILE A 85 8.86 -4.11 -10.96
CA ILE A 85 8.18 -3.31 -11.99
C ILE A 85 9.03 -3.14 -13.24
N GLU A 86 10.33 -2.89 -13.09
CA GLU A 86 11.27 -2.83 -14.21
C GLU A 86 11.38 -4.17 -14.94
N THR A 87 11.53 -5.27 -14.20
CA THR A 87 11.72 -6.60 -14.78
C THR A 87 10.47 -7.14 -15.45
N LYS A 88 9.30 -6.91 -14.85
CA LYS A 88 8.04 -7.56 -15.25
C LYS A 88 7.19 -6.70 -16.18
N LEU A 89 7.32 -5.37 -16.10
CA LEU A 89 6.51 -4.41 -16.87
C LEU A 89 7.35 -3.49 -17.75
N SER A 90 8.69 -3.62 -17.73
CA SER A 90 9.60 -2.78 -18.52
C SER A 90 9.44 -1.28 -18.26
N VAL A 91 8.96 -0.90 -17.06
CA VAL A 91 8.89 0.49 -16.61
C VAL A 91 10.23 0.85 -15.97
N PRO A 92 10.97 1.86 -16.47
CA PRO A 92 12.24 2.27 -15.87
C PRO A 92 12.08 2.68 -14.42
N LYS A 93 13.02 2.31 -13.54
CA LYS A 93 12.98 2.70 -12.11
C LYS A 93 12.90 4.21 -11.89
N SER A 94 13.45 5.01 -12.80
CA SER A 94 13.39 6.48 -12.77
C SER A 94 12.00 7.06 -13.08
N ARG A 95 11.08 6.25 -13.62
CA ARG A 95 9.69 6.60 -13.95
C ARG A 95 8.68 5.90 -13.02
N PHE A 96 9.13 5.51 -11.83
CA PHE A 96 8.30 4.91 -10.80
C PHE A 96 8.40 5.70 -9.49
N PHE A 97 7.25 6.13 -8.96
CA PHE A 97 7.15 6.69 -7.62
C PHE A 97 6.40 5.75 -6.69
N LEU A 98 6.91 5.59 -5.47
CA LEU A 98 6.25 4.83 -4.41
C LEU A 98 6.03 5.73 -3.20
N LYS A 99 4.76 5.99 -2.89
CA LYS A 99 4.34 6.75 -1.72
C LYS A 99 4.09 5.82 -0.55
N PHE A 100 4.50 6.23 0.64
CA PHE A 100 4.35 5.46 1.88
C PHE A 100 3.39 6.17 2.83
N TYR A 101 2.45 5.42 3.40
CA TYR A 101 1.54 5.89 4.44
C TYR A 101 1.61 4.95 5.64
N ASP A 102 2.24 5.44 6.70
CA ASP A 102 2.19 4.76 8.00
C ASP A 102 0.93 5.20 8.74
N THR A 103 0.10 4.24 9.15
CA THR A 103 -1.15 4.50 9.83
C THR A 103 -1.18 3.88 11.22
N LYS A 104 -1.89 4.52 12.14
CA LYS A 104 -2.15 3.97 13.47
C LYS A 104 -3.29 2.96 13.38
N ALA A 105 -3.22 1.90 14.18
CA ALA A 105 -4.27 0.88 14.24
C ALA A 105 -5.66 1.48 14.54
N SER A 106 -5.73 2.57 15.31
CA SER A 106 -6.97 3.28 15.63
C SER A 106 -7.68 3.93 14.43
N LEU A 107 -6.96 4.16 13.32
CA LEU A 107 -7.49 4.79 12.10
C LEU A 107 -7.89 3.76 11.05
N PHE A 108 -7.60 2.48 11.28
CA PHE A 108 -8.05 1.36 10.45
C PHE A 108 -9.10 0.60 11.25
N PRO A 109 -10.41 0.91 11.11
CA PRO A 109 -11.46 0.09 11.67
C PRO A 109 -11.47 -1.22 10.91
N LEU A 110 -10.63 -2.16 11.34
CA LEU A 110 -10.74 -3.55 10.95
C LEU A 110 -12.06 -4.01 11.53
N SER A 111 -13.08 -4.16 10.69
CA SER A 111 -14.33 -4.82 11.08
C SER A 111 -14.05 -6.32 11.26
N LEU A 112 -13.29 -6.65 12.30
CA LEU A 112 -13.12 -7.98 12.82
C LEU A 112 -13.19 -7.80 14.34
N SER A 113 -14.36 -8.15 14.85
CA SER A 113 -14.66 -8.37 16.25
C SER A 113 -13.56 -9.22 16.91
N LEU A 114 -12.58 -8.55 17.48
CA LEU A 114 -11.78 -9.10 18.56
C LEU A 114 -12.11 -8.23 19.77
N SER A 115 -12.84 -8.85 20.68
CA SER A 115 -13.27 -8.37 21.99
C SER A 115 -12.25 -7.43 22.63
N LEU A 116 -12.34 -6.14 22.33
CA LEU A 116 -11.82 -5.12 23.21
C LEU A 116 -12.88 -4.94 24.29
N SER A 117 -12.49 -5.31 25.51
CA SER A 117 -13.26 -5.08 26.74
C SER A 117 -13.96 -3.72 26.68
N ALA A 118 -15.23 -3.72 27.08
CA ALA A 118 -16.22 -2.65 26.93
C ALA A 118 -15.81 -1.25 27.46
N HIS A 119 -14.62 -1.11 28.04
CA HIS A 119 -14.17 0.12 28.68
C HIS A 119 -13.84 1.26 27.69
N GLN A 120 -13.41 0.96 26.46
CA GLN A 120 -13.01 1.98 25.48
C GLN A 120 -14.17 2.54 24.63
N SER A 121 -15.32 1.87 24.61
CA SER A 121 -16.52 2.39 23.95
C SER A 121 -17.10 3.62 24.65
N GLN A 122 -16.81 3.77 25.95
CA GLN A 122 -17.37 4.83 26.79
C GLN A 122 -16.63 6.17 26.63
N GLU A 123 -15.31 6.15 26.39
CA GLU A 123 -14.54 7.37 26.10
C GLU A 123 -14.90 7.98 24.73
N TYR A 124 -15.15 7.14 23.71
CA TYR A 124 -15.60 7.62 22.40
C TYR A 124 -17.01 8.21 22.44
N ALA A 125 -17.92 7.61 23.20
CA ALA A 125 -19.27 8.16 23.40
C ALA A 125 -19.24 9.49 24.18
N GLN A 126 -18.34 9.64 25.16
CA GLN A 126 -18.16 10.90 25.88
C GLN A 126 -17.58 12.02 25.00
N CYS A 127 -16.66 11.70 24.10
CA CYS A 127 -16.07 12.67 23.18
C CYS A 127 -17.07 13.17 22.13
N LEU A 128 -17.95 12.29 21.64
CA LEU A 128 -19.05 12.65 20.73
C LEU A 128 -20.16 13.47 21.42
N HIS A 129 -20.47 13.18 22.69
CA HIS A 129 -21.39 14.00 23.47
C HIS A 129 -20.83 15.41 23.75
N ALA A 130 -19.52 15.55 23.98
CA ALA A 130 -18.88 16.85 24.17
C ALA A 130 -18.88 17.71 22.89
N LEU A 131 -18.80 17.10 21.71
CA LEU A 131 -18.86 17.81 20.43
C LEU A 131 -20.27 18.29 20.06
N HIS A 132 -21.31 17.63 20.55
CA HIS A 132 -22.71 18.02 20.31
C HIS A 132 -23.28 19.03 21.32
N GLN A 133 -22.53 19.41 22.37
CA GLN A 133 -22.94 20.46 23.32
C GLN A 133 -22.38 21.85 23.00
N HIS A 134 -21.63 21.98 21.90
CA HIS A 134 -21.07 23.26 21.44
C HIS A 134 -21.60 23.72 20.06
N TYR A 135 -22.77 23.22 19.64
CA TYR A 135 -23.57 23.81 18.57
C TYR A 135 -25.03 23.94 19.00
#